data_AF-A0A9W6CVD5-F1
#
_entry.id   AF-A0A9W6CVD5-F1
#
_cell.length_a   1.000
_cell.length_b   1.000
_cell.length_c   1.000
_cell.angle_alpha   90.00
_cell.angle_beta   90.00
_cell.angle_gamma   90.00
#
_symmetry.space_group_name_H-M   'P 1'
#
loop_
_entity.id
_entity.type
_entity.pdbx_description
1 polymer ?
#
loop_
_entity_poly.entity_id
_entity_poly.type
_entity_poly.pdbx_seq_one_letter_code
_entity_poly.pdbx_strand_id
1 'polypeptide(L)' 'MSDAPTEYAGPEDVSTEDVGPGASADVVDEASDLADRLRDIDDLPLEQRAAAFEQLHGELRARLEGADPETAD' A
#
# COMPACT_ATOMS: atom_id res chain seq x y z
N MET A 1 -4.61 -41.84 35.47
CA MET A 1 -5.49 -40.69 35.24
C MET A 1 -4.87 -39.92 34.09
N SER A 2 -5.46 -40.03 32.89
CA SER A 2 -5.01 -39.31 31.70
C SER A 2 -5.65 -37.93 31.71
N ASP A 3 -4.84 -36.88 31.66
CA ASP A 3 -5.29 -35.52 31.38
C ASP A 3 -5.71 -35.42 29.90
N ALA A 4 -6.84 -34.76 29.66
CA ALA A 4 -7.42 -34.53 28.34
C ALA A 4 -6.61 -33.49 27.55
N PRO A 5 -6.66 -33.48 26.20
CA PRO A 5 -6.09 -32.37 25.43
C PRO A 5 -6.97 -31.13 25.62
N THR A 6 -6.41 -30.07 26.20
CA THR A 6 -7.03 -28.74 26.19
C THR A 6 -6.98 -28.21 24.76
N GLU A 7 -8.06 -28.42 24.03
CA GLU A 7 -8.39 -27.60 22.88
C GLU A 7 -8.94 -26.28 23.44
N TYR A 8 -8.16 -25.20 23.35
CA TYR A 8 -8.70 -23.85 23.51
C TYR A 8 -8.08 -22.92 22.47
N ALA A 9 -8.98 -22.55 21.56
CA ALA A 9 -8.89 -21.58 20.49
C ALA A 9 -7.98 -20.39 20.82
N GLY A 10 -7.06 -20.10 19.90
CA GLY A 10 -6.37 -18.81 19.88
C GLY A 10 -7.40 -17.68 19.75
N PRO A 11 -7.07 -16.46 20.21
CA PRO A 11 -7.96 -15.33 20.01
C PRO A 11 -8.06 -15.04 18.50
N GLU A 12 -9.16 -15.49 17.92
CA GLU A 12 -9.67 -14.98 16.65
C GLU A 12 -10.25 -13.60 16.93
N ASP A 13 -9.36 -12.63 17.10
CA ASP A 13 -9.72 -11.22 17.01
C ASP A 13 -8.63 -10.54 16.20
N VAL A 14 -8.55 -10.92 14.93
CA VAL A 14 -8.22 -9.92 13.92
C VAL A 14 -9.42 -8.99 13.88
N SER A 15 -9.41 -8.00 14.78
CA SER A 15 -10.14 -6.76 14.60
C SER A 15 -9.78 -6.26 13.21
N THR A 16 -10.56 -6.69 12.22
CA THR A 16 -10.56 -6.10 10.90
C THR A 16 -11.22 -4.78 11.17
N GLU A 17 -10.39 -3.78 11.45
CA GLU A 17 -10.80 -2.40 11.60
C GLU A 17 -11.77 -2.13 10.44
N ASP A 18 -13.01 -1.81 10.78
CA ASP A 18 -14.06 -1.40 9.86
C ASP A 18 -13.61 -0.06 9.24
N VAL A 19 -12.66 -0.14 8.31
CA VAL A 19 -12.28 0.96 7.46
C VAL A 19 -13.45 1.15 6.53
N GLY A 20 -14.34 2.08 6.88
CA GLY A 20 -15.59 2.34 6.18
C GLY A 20 -15.41 2.33 4.65
N PRO A 21 -16.42 1.86 3.89
CA PRO A 21 -16.28 1.29 2.54
C PRO A 21 -15.78 2.26 1.45
N GLY A 22 -15.49 3.52 1.77
CA GLY A 22 -15.01 4.54 0.83
C GLY A 22 -13.51 4.83 0.91
N ALA A 23 -12.86 4.68 2.07
CA ALA A 23 -11.45 5.07 2.22
C ALA A 23 -10.47 3.98 1.74
N SER A 24 -10.85 2.71 1.91
CA SER A 24 -10.05 1.55 1.52
C SER A 24 -10.14 1.22 0.03
N ALA A 25 -11.25 1.57 -0.64
CA ALA A 25 -11.41 1.32 -2.08
C ALA A 25 -10.54 2.25 -2.95
N ASP A 26 -10.47 3.53 -2.59
CA ASP A 26 -9.69 4.55 -3.33
C ASP A 26 -8.17 4.28 -3.26
N VAL A 27 -7.68 3.88 -2.08
CA VAL A 27 -6.27 3.50 -1.87
C VAL A 27 -5.90 2.21 -2.62
N VAL A 28 -6.83 1.25 -2.74
CA VAL A 28 -6.60 0.00 -3.48
C VAL A 28 -6.56 0.23 -4.99
N ASP A 29 -7.37 1.16 -5.52
CA ASP A 29 -7.35 1.57 -6.91
C ASP A 29 -6.04 2.28 -7.26
N GLU A 30 -5.62 3.23 -6.43
CA GLU A 30 -4.35 3.97 -6.59
C GLU A 30 -3.12 3.04 -6.53
N ALA A 31 -3.13 2.06 -5.63
CA ALA A 31 -2.06 1.07 -5.55
C ALA A 31 -1.98 0.17 -6.80
N SER A 32 -3.14 -0.15 -7.40
CA SER A 32 -3.20 -0.96 -8.62
C SER A 32 -2.67 -0.15 -9.82
N ASP A 33 -3.09 1.10 -9.95
CA ASP A 33 -2.59 2.03 -10.96
C ASP A 33 -1.08 2.24 -10.87
N LEU A 34 -0.54 2.38 -9.65
CA LEU A 34 0.89 2.49 -9.44
C LEU A 34 1.62 1.21 -9.86
N ALA A 35 1.07 0.04 -9.55
CA ALA A 35 1.66 -1.23 -9.93
C ALA A 35 1.73 -1.40 -11.46
N ASP A 36 0.71 -0.95 -12.19
CA ASP A 36 0.71 -0.97 -13.64
C ASP A 36 1.75 -0.02 -14.24
N ARG A 37 1.87 1.21 -13.71
CA ARG A 37 2.91 2.16 -14.14
C ARG A 37 4.33 1.63 -13.90
N LEU A 38 4.56 0.94 -12.78
CA LEU A 38 5.86 0.32 -12.49
C LEU A 38 6.20 -0.80 -13.50
N ARG A 39 5.20 -1.60 -13.91
CA ARG A 39 5.38 -2.60 -14.97
C ARG A 39 5.72 -1.96 -16.31
N ASP A 40 5.04 -0.88 -16.68
CA ASP A 40 5.33 -0.15 -17.92
C ASP A 40 6.77 0.39 -17.93
N ILE A 41 7.28 0.87 -16.79
CA ILE A 41 8.67 1.31 -16.66
C ILE A 41 9.64 0.12 -16.76
N ASP A 42 9.30 -1.03 -16.19
CA ASP A 42 10.14 -2.24 -16.26
C ASP A 42 10.31 -2.77 -17.68
N ASP A 43 9.34 -2.54 -18.56
CA ASP A 43 9.38 -2.90 -19.98
C ASP A 43 10.24 -1.93 -20.83
N LEU A 44 10.68 -0.79 -20.27
CA LEU A 44 11.56 0.14 -20.97
C LEU A 44 13.01 -0.38 -21.08
N PRO A 45 13.77 0.06 -22.11
CA PRO A 45 15.21 -0.18 -22.16
C PRO A 45 15.92 0.34 -20.90
N LEU A 46 16.96 -0.39 -20.46
CA LEU A 46 17.66 -0.12 -19.21
C LEU A 46 18.15 1.33 -19.06
N GLU A 47 18.63 1.92 -20.16
CA GLU A 47 19.08 3.32 -20.26
C GLU A 47 17.98 4.34 -19.87
N GLN A 48 16.71 3.97 -20.07
CA GLN A 48 15.55 4.85 -19.89
C GLN A 48 14.86 4.67 -18.54
N ARG A 49 15.03 3.50 -17.90
CA ARG A 49 14.36 3.17 -16.63
C ARG A 49 14.70 4.14 -15.51
N ALA A 50 15.96 4.54 -15.39
CA ALA A 50 16.39 5.45 -14.33
C ALA A 50 15.65 6.80 -14.37
N ALA A 51 15.57 7.42 -15.56
CA ALA A 51 14.89 8.70 -15.74
C ALA A 51 13.37 8.60 -15.56
N ALA A 52 12.77 7.46 -15.93
CA ALA A 52 11.35 7.21 -15.73
C ALA A 52 11.00 7.00 -14.25
N PHE A 53 11.83 6.25 -13.51
CA PHE A 53 11.65 6.08 -12.06
C PHE A 53 11.87 7.38 -11.29
N GLU A 54 12.83 8.21 -11.68
CA GLU A 54 13.06 9.51 -11.04
C GLU A 54 11.84 10.44 -11.18
N GLN A 55 11.22 10.46 -12.36
CA GLN A 55 9.98 11.22 -12.59
C GLN A 55 8.82 10.68 -11.74
N LEU A 56 8.55 9.36 -11.80
CA LEU A 56 7.48 8.74 -11.01
C LEU A 56 7.67 8.97 -9.50
N HIS A 57 8.90 8.84 -9.01
CA HIS A 57 9.21 9.12 -7.61
C HIS A 57 8.95 10.59 -7.25
N GLY A 58 9.29 11.53 -8.13
CA GLY A 58 8.99 12.95 -7.96
C GLY A 58 7.49 13.24 -7.85
N GLU A 59 6.68 12.60 -8.71
CA GLU A 59 5.22 12.72 -8.69
C GLU A 59 4.62 12.18 -7.38
N LEU A 60 5.04 11.00 -6.96
CA LEU A 60 4.58 10.38 -5.71
C LEU A 60 4.98 11.21 -4.49
N ARG A 61 6.21 11.73 -4.47
CA ARG A 61 6.69 12.59 -3.41
C ARG A 61 5.86 13.87 -3.31
N ALA A 62 5.60 14.55 -4.43
CA ALA A 62 4.79 15.76 -4.45
C ALA A 62 3.34 15.49 -3.99
N ARG A 63 2.79 14.32 -4.33
CA ARG A 63 1.46 13.90 -3.88
C ARG A 63 1.41 13.69 -2.36
N LEU A 64 2.42 13.04 -1.79
CA LEU A 64 2.51 12.81 -0.34
C LEU A 64 2.73 14.13 0.41
N GLU A 65 3.66 14.96 -0.06
CA GLU A 65 3.92 16.28 0.54
C GLU A 65 2.70 17.23 0.43
N GLY A 66 1.87 17.08 -0.61
CA GLY A 66 0.61 17.83 -0.75
C GLY A 66 -0.59 17.21 0.00
N ALA A 67 -0.49 15.94 0.39
CA ALA A 67 -1.50 15.21 1.15
C ALA A 67 -1.27 15.25 2.67
N ASP A 68 -0.11 15.74 3.13
CA ASP A 68 0.19 16.03 4.53
C ASP A 68 -0.26 17.48 4.89
N PRO A 69 -1.42 17.70 5.51
CA PRO A 69 -1.80 19.03 6.03
C PRO A 69 -1.05 19.43 7.31
N GLU A 70 -0.11 18.63 7.82
CA GLU A 70 0.47 18.76 9.17
C GLU A 70 1.96 19.13 9.19
N THR A 71 2.43 19.94 8.25
CA THR A 71 3.73 20.66 8.38
C THR A 71 3.66 22.09 7.82
N ALA A 72 2.51 22.75 7.99
CA ALA A 72 2.40 24.20 7.88
C ALA A 72 2.19 24.80 9.28
N ASP A 73 3.27 24.93 10.04
CA ASP A 73 3.37 25.80 11.23
C ASP A 73 4.38 26.93 10.94
#